data_AF-A0A2V9T0Y7-F1
#
_entry.id   AF-A0A2V9T0Y7-F1
#
_cell.length_a   1.000
_cell.length_b   1.000
_cell.length_c   1.000
_cell.angle_alpha   90.00
_cell.angle_beta   90.00
_cell.angle_gamma   90.00
#
_symmetry.space_group_name_H-M   'P 1'
#
loop_
_entity.id
_entity.type
_entity.pdbx_description
1 polymer ?
#
loop_
_entity_poly.entity_id
_entity_poly.type
_entity_poly.pdbx_seq_one_letter_code
_entity_poly.pdbx_strand_id
1 'polypeptide(L)' 'MYEYRRMLPHYQKPGKAVFISFCKHFRANPFPDKARDAILQCCLKGNNYRFSLHAAVVMPEHVHLLLTPL' A
#
# COMPACT_ATOMS: atom_id res chain seq x y z
N MET A 1 -25.20 -4.84 6.63
CA MET A 1 -24.71 -4.04 7.78
C MET A 1 -23.19 -4.13 7.77
N TYR A 2 -22.47 -3.02 7.58
CA TYR A 2 -20.99 -3.02 7.54
C TYR A 2 -20.47 -2.98 8.98
N GLU A 3 -19.95 -4.10 9.49
CA GLU A 3 -19.33 -4.15 10.81
C GLU A 3 -17.96 -3.48 10.76
N TYR A 4 -17.86 -2.28 11.30
CA TYR A 4 -16.60 -1.58 11.43
C TYR A 4 -15.69 -2.28 12.46
N ARG A 5 -14.73 -3.08 12.00
CA ARG A 5 -13.69 -3.71 12.82
C ARG A 5 -12.33 -3.05 12.57
N ARG A 6 -11.78 -2.40 13.60
CA ARG A 6 -10.34 -2.05 13.67
C ARG A 6 -9.59 -3.17 14.39
N MET A 7 -8.27 -3.27 14.17
CA MET A 7 -7.37 -4.23 14.84
C MET A 7 -7.68 -5.70 14.53
N LEU A 8 -7.97 -6.00 13.26
CA LEU A 8 -8.00 -7.39 12.80
C LEU A 8 -6.62 -8.04 13.04
N PRO A 9 -6.57 -9.34 13.38
CA PRO A 9 -5.30 -10.05 13.50
C PRO A 9 -4.53 -9.95 12.19
N HIS A 10 -3.28 -9.48 12.28
CA HIS A 10 -2.39 -9.40 11.13
C HIS A 10 -1.95 -10.80 10.74
N TYR A 11 -2.57 -11.34 9.69
CA TYR A 11 -2.26 -12.69 9.22
C TYR A 11 -1.00 -12.66 8.36
N GLN A 12 0.14 -12.98 8.98
CA GLN A 12 1.44 -13.00 8.30
C GLN A 12 1.98 -14.43 8.30
N LYS A 13 1.88 -15.10 7.14
CA LYS A 13 2.53 -16.39 6.89
C LYS A 13 3.81 -16.18 6.07
N PRO A 14 4.91 -16.88 6.37
CA PRO A 14 6.14 -16.80 5.57
C PRO A 14 5.87 -17.08 4.09
N GLY A 15 6.50 -16.29 3.22
CA GLY A 15 6.43 -16.45 1.76
C GLY A 15 5.06 -16.17 1.13
N LYS A 16 4.08 -15.63 1.87
CA LYS A 16 2.78 -15.25 1.32
C LYS A 16 2.75 -13.78 0.92
N ALA A 17 2.17 -13.52 -0.25
CA ALA A 17 1.89 -12.16 -0.68
C ALA A 17 0.84 -11.53 0.24
N VAL A 18 1.07 -10.27 0.59
CA VAL A 18 0.17 -9.43 1.38
C VAL A 18 -0.36 -8.30 0.50
N PHE A 19 -1.65 -8.02 0.66
CA PHE A 19 -2.29 -6.87 0.06
C PHE A 19 -2.32 -5.73 1.08
N ILE A 20 -1.68 -4.61 0.76
CA ILE A 20 -1.55 -3.46 1.64
C ILE A 20 -2.31 -2.29 1.02
N SER A 21 -3.10 -1.59 1.83
CA SER A 21 -3.70 -0.32 1.45
C SER A 21 -3.41 0.74 2.50
N PHE A 22 -3.06 1.94 2.04
CA PHE A 22 -2.95 3.13 2.88
C PHE A 22 -3.50 4.35 2.14
N CYS A 23 -3.90 5.36 2.91
CA CYS A 23 -4.53 6.57 2.40
C CYS A 23 -4.17 7.76 3.26
N LYS A 24 -4.41 8.97 2.75
CA LYS A 24 -4.31 10.19 3.58
C LYS A 24 -5.34 10.17 4.69
N HIS A 25 -4.97 10.74 5.83
CA HIS A 25 -5.91 10.94 6.92
C HIS A 25 -7.07 11.85 6.49
N PHE A 26 -6.75 12.97 5.82
CA PHE A 26 -7.73 13.86 5.22
C PHE A 26 -7.82 13.61 3.70
N ARG A 27 -9.00 13.15 3.26
CA ARG A 27 -9.29 12.81 1.85
C ARG A 27 -9.99 13.92 1.08
N ALA A 28 -10.06 15.13 1.63
CA ALA A 28 -10.75 16.26 1.00
C ALA A 28 -10.19 16.59 -0.39
N ASN A 29 -8.87 16.42 -0.57
CA ASN A 29 -8.19 16.70 -1.84
C ASN A 29 -7.44 15.45 -2.32
N PRO A 30 -7.27 15.26 -3.64
CA PRO A 30 -6.38 14.27 -4.19
C PRO A 30 -4.90 14.59 -3.91
N PHE A 31 -4.01 13.64 -4.13
CA PHE A 31 -2.57 13.83 -4.14
C PHE A 31 -2.22 14.73 -5.34
N PRO A 32 -1.36 15.74 -5.13
CA PRO A 32 -0.69 16.40 -6.25
C PRO A 32 0.04 15.39 -7.12
N ASP A 33 0.13 15.61 -8.43
CA ASP A 33 0.77 14.67 -9.36
C ASP A 33 2.19 14.29 -8.92
N LYS A 34 3.01 15.29 -8.54
CA LYS A 34 4.37 15.07 -8.01
C LYS A 34 4.40 14.18 -6.77
N ALA A 35 3.37 14.25 -5.93
CA ALA A 35 3.28 13.41 -4.75
C ALA A 35 2.95 11.96 -5.14
N ARG A 36 2.10 11.75 -6.17
CA ARG A 36 1.82 10.39 -6.67
C ARG A 36 3.09 9.76 -7.24
N ASP A 37 3.87 10.52 -7.99
CA ASP A 37 5.16 10.06 -8.52
C ASP A 37 6.12 9.69 -7.40
N ALA A 38 6.26 10.56 -6.38
CA ALA A 38 7.12 10.30 -5.23
C ALA A 38 6.70 9.05 -4.44
N ILE A 39 5.39 8.84 -4.26
CA ILE A 39 4.84 7.64 -3.62
C ILE A 39 5.23 6.40 -4.42
N LEU A 40 5.00 6.41 -5.74
CA LEU A 40 5.33 5.26 -6.58
C LEU A 40 6.84 4.95 -6.55
N GLN A 41 7.69 5.97 -6.64
CA GLN A 41 9.14 5.80 -6.53
C GLN A 41 9.56 5.21 -5.19
N CYS A 42 8.91 5.62 -4.09
CA CYS A 42 9.16 5.05 -2.77
C CYS A 42 8.78 3.55 -2.72
N CYS A 43 7.62 3.18 -3.27
CA CYS A 43 7.19 1.77 -3.36
C CYS A 43 8.17 0.93 -4.19
N LEU A 44 8.62 1.46 -5.33
CA LEU A 44 9.58 0.80 -6.21
C LEU A 44 10.96 0.63 -5.57
N LYS A 45 11.44 1.62 -4.81
CA LYS A 45 12.73 1.56 -4.10
C LYS A 45 12.80 0.41 -3.08
N GLY A 46 11.66 0.03 -2.50
CA GLY A 46 11.59 -1.11 -1.58
C GLY A 46 11.65 -2.48 -2.27
N ASN A 47 11.33 -2.53 -3.57
CA ASN A 47 11.31 -3.76 -4.35
C ASN A 47 12.73 -4.36 -4.45
N ASN A 48 12.84 -5.68 -4.33
CA ASN A 48 14.09 -6.45 -4.37
C ASN A 48 15.09 -6.14 -3.25
N TYR A 49 14.72 -5.30 -2.28
CA TYR A 49 15.55 -5.01 -1.10
C TYR A 49 14.85 -5.39 0.21
N ARG A 50 13.58 -5.01 0.38
CA ARG A 50 12.77 -5.33 1.58
C ARG A 50 11.66 -6.32 1.31
N PHE A 51 11.20 -6.39 0.07
CA PHE A 51 10.10 -7.23 -0.37
C PHE A 51 10.18 -7.43 -1.89
N SER A 52 9.54 -8.48 -2.39
CA SER A 52 9.22 -8.64 -3.81
C SER A 52 7.88 -7.96 -4.09
N LEU A 53 7.88 -6.94 -4.92
CA LEU A 53 6.68 -6.18 -5.31
C LEU A 53 6.06 -6.79 -6.57
N HIS A 54 4.79 -7.21 -6.46
CA HIS A 54 4.03 -7.79 -7.58
C HIS A 54 3.21 -6.74 -8.32
N ALA A 55 2.61 -5.81 -7.57
CA ALA A 55 1.83 -4.72 -8.14
C ALA A 55 1.80 -3.50 -7.20
N ALA A 56 1.73 -2.31 -7.79
CA ALA A 56 1.53 -1.05 -7.08
C ALA A 56 0.63 -0.12 -7.89
N VAL A 57 -0.37 0.47 -7.25
CA VAL A 57 -1.24 1.49 -7.84
C VAL A 57 -1.37 2.66 -6.89
N VAL A 58 -1.09 3.87 -7.40
CA VAL A 58 -1.28 5.12 -6.69
C VAL A 58 -2.52 5.81 -7.23
N MET A 59 -3.63 5.66 -6.52
CA MET A 59 -4.89 6.33 -6.81
C MET A 59 -4.82 7.79 -6.34
N PRO A 60 -5.77 8.67 -6.73
CA PRO A 60 -5.72 10.06 -6.33
C PRO A 60 -5.74 10.29 -4.81
N GLU A 61 -6.27 9.39 -3.98
CA GLU A 61 -6.37 9.60 -2.53
C GLU A 61 -5.85 8.44 -1.67
N HIS A 62 -5.50 7.31 -2.29
CA HIS A 62 -5.03 6.11 -1.62
C HIS A 62 -4.09 5.29 -2.49
N VAL A 63 -3.46 4.28 -1.90
CA VAL A 63 -2.46 3.43 -2.54
C VAL A 63 -2.78 1.99 -2.25
N HIS A 64 -2.57 1.13 -3.24
CA HIS A 64 -2.63 -0.33 -3.12
C HIS A 64 -1.31 -0.95 -3.52
N LEU A 65 -0.83 -1.91 -2.72
CA LEU A 65 0.37 -2.70 -2.98
C LEU A 65 0.05 -4.18 -2.84
N LEU A 66 0.62 -4.99 -3.71
CA LEU A 66 0.70 -6.43 -3.57
C LEU A 66 2.18 -6.81 -3.52
N LEU A 67 2.64 -7.34 -2.39
CA LEU A 67 4.06 -7.68 -2.20
C LEU A 67 4.23 -8.95 -1.37
N THR A 68 5.36 -9.64 -1.55
CA THR A 68 5.80 -10.73 -0.67
C THR A 68 7.01 -10.26 0.13
N PRO A 69 6.99 -10.32 1.48
CA PRO A 69 8.17 -10.05 2.30
C PRO A 69 9.33 -11.00 1.97
N LEU A 70 10.57 -10.50 1.94
CA LEU A 70 11.79 -11.29 1.78
C LEU A 70 12.32 -11.77 3.14
#